data_AF-A0A8T5PI96-F1
#
_entry.id   AF-A0A8T5PI96-F1
#
_cell.length_a   1.000
_cell.length_b   1.000
_cell.length_c   1.000
_cell.angle_alpha   90.00
_cell.angle_beta   90.00
_cell.angle_gamma   90.00
#
_symmetry.space_group_name_H-M   'P 1'
#
loop_
_entity.id
_entity.type
_entity.pdbx_description
1 polymer ?
#
loop_
_entity_poly.entity_id
_entity_poly.type
_entity_poly.pdbx_seq_one_letter_code
_entity_poly.pdbx_strand_id
1 'polypeptide(L)'
;MNYCDNTLLRGGDPSLSNKLNSLKRDLNSIRTQQKFLDGYKTVMINNIDKIIALVESRYGKTFSEDVELVKKSGRNIIEKIMNAQSFDEIAILEDVFKTNVVLPTYRLFIDDMKKLKINIV
;
A
#
# COMPACT_ATOMS: atom_id res chain seq x y z
N MET A 1 14.85 7.02 -9.24
CA MET A 1 14.16 5.72 -9.21
C MET A 1 12.82 5.89 -9.93
N ASN A 2 12.54 5.08 -10.96
CA ASN A 2 11.36 5.23 -11.80
C ASN A 2 10.19 4.43 -11.22
N TYR A 3 9.09 5.11 -10.92
CA TYR A 3 7.82 4.49 -10.58
C TYR A 3 7.32 3.65 -11.79
N CYS A 4 6.84 2.42 -11.55
CA CYS A 4 6.41 1.45 -12.58
C CYS A 4 7.52 0.95 -13.53
N ASP A 5 8.64 0.44 -13.01
CA ASP A 5 9.83 0.02 -13.77
C ASP A 5 9.71 -1.29 -14.57
N ASN A 6 8.62 -1.45 -15.34
CA ASN A 6 8.48 -2.42 -16.43
C ASN A 6 8.61 -3.90 -16.03
N THR A 7 8.41 -4.26 -14.76
CA THR A 7 8.48 -5.67 -14.32
C THR A 7 7.48 -6.56 -15.08
N LEU A 8 6.31 -6.03 -15.45
CA LEU A 8 5.30 -6.70 -16.29
C LEU A 8 5.67 -6.80 -17.78
N LEU A 9 6.57 -5.95 -18.28
CA LEU A 9 6.93 -5.87 -19.71
C LEU A 9 8.12 -6.75 -20.10
N ARG A 10 8.75 -7.44 -19.16
CA ARG A 10 9.79 -8.44 -19.46
C ARG A 10 9.27 -9.66 -20.23
N GLY A 11 7.94 -9.80 -20.36
CA GLY A 11 7.26 -10.95 -20.96
C GLY A 11 7.11 -10.96 -22.49
N GLY A 12 7.74 -10.03 -23.22
CA GLY A 12 7.83 -10.14 -24.69
C GLY A 12 6.55 -9.86 -25.48
N ASP A 13 5.59 -9.11 -24.95
CA ASP A 13 4.41 -8.63 -25.69
C ASP A 13 4.60 -7.16 -26.13
N PRO A 14 4.96 -6.91 -27.40
CA PRO A 14 5.21 -5.55 -27.90
C PRO A 14 3.94 -4.71 -27.98
N SER A 15 2.77 -5.33 -28.16
CA SER A 15 1.48 -4.63 -28.24
C SER A 15 1.09 -4.07 -26.88
N LEU A 16 1.20 -4.90 -25.84
CA LEU A 16 0.98 -4.48 -24.46
C LEU A 16 2.02 -3.44 -24.03
N SER A 17 3.29 -3.63 -24.42
CA SER A 17 4.37 -2.67 -24.18
C SER A 17 4.08 -1.30 -24.80
N ASN A 18 3.60 -1.26 -26.04
CA ASN A 18 3.29 0.00 -26.72
C ASN A 18 2.10 0.72 -26.08
N LYS A 19 1.03 0.00 -25.71
CA LYS A 19 -0.12 0.57 -24.99
C LYS A 19 0.32 1.14 -23.64
N LEU A 20 1.13 0.41 -22.88
CA LEU A 20 1.66 0.87 -21.59
C LEU A 20 2.59 2.06 -21.73
N ASN A 21 3.45 2.09 -22.75
CA ASN A 21 4.33 3.22 -23.01
C ASN A 21 3.56 4.49 -23.39
N SER A 22 2.47 4.36 -24.17
CA SER A 22 1.56 5.48 -24.45
C SER A 22 0.92 5.99 -23.17
N LEU A 23 0.33 5.09 -22.38
CA LEU A 23 -0.28 5.41 -21.10
C LEU A 23 0.72 6.09 -20.15
N LYS A 24 1.96 5.64 -20.12
CA LYS A 24 3.04 6.26 -19.34
C LYS A 24 3.37 7.67 -19.80
N ARG A 25 3.42 7.94 -21.11
CA ARG A 25 3.65 9.30 -21.62
C ARG A 25 2.50 10.23 -21.22
N ASP A 26 1.27 9.75 -21.35
CA ASP A 26 0.08 10.51 -20.97
C ASP A 26 0.04 10.75 -19.46
N LEU A 27 0.38 9.75 -18.65
CA LEU A 27 0.48 9.90 -17.20
C LEU A 27 1.61 10.86 -16.79
N ASN A 28 2.73 10.85 -17.50
CA ASN A 28 3.85 11.76 -17.25
C ASN A 28 3.53 13.21 -17.65
N SER A 29 2.73 13.43 -18.71
CA SER A 29 2.26 14.76 -19.08
C SER A 29 1.21 15.30 -18.11
N ILE A 30 0.48 14.41 -17.44
CA ILE A 30 -0.55 14.71 -16.44
C ILE A 30 0.02 14.76 -15.01
N ARG A 31 1.28 14.33 -14.78
CA ARG A 31 1.91 14.27 -13.44
C ARG A 31 1.99 15.64 -12.74
N THR A 32 1.88 16.74 -13.49
CA THR A 32 1.81 18.12 -12.96
C THR A 32 0.37 18.57 -12.65
N GLN A 33 -0.65 17.80 -13.03
CA GLN A 33 -2.04 18.11 -12.75
C GLN A 33 -2.44 17.62 -11.36
N GLN A 34 -2.86 18.55 -10.50
CA GLN A 34 -3.33 18.28 -9.13
C GLN A 34 -4.37 17.15 -9.06
N LYS A 35 -5.30 17.08 -10.03
CA LYS A 35 -6.34 16.04 -10.08
C LYS A 35 -5.79 14.62 -10.16
N PHE A 36 -4.65 14.44 -10.82
CA PHE A 36 -4.03 13.11 -10.94
C PHE A 36 -3.33 12.71 -9.64
N LEU A 37 -2.67 13.65 -8.97
CA LEU A 37 -2.14 13.45 -7.62
C LEU A 37 -3.28 13.10 -6.64
N ASP A 38 -4.42 13.79 -6.70
CA ASP A 38 -5.58 13.51 -5.84
C ASP A 38 -6.19 12.13 -6.10
N GLY A 39 -6.28 11.71 -7.37
CA GLY A 39 -6.68 10.36 -7.74
C GLY A 39 -5.72 9.30 -7.20
N TYR A 40 -4.41 9.55 -7.32
CA TYR A 40 -3.37 8.67 -6.79
C TYR A 40 -3.45 8.53 -5.27
N LYS A 41 -3.59 9.65 -4.55
CA LYS A 41 -3.80 9.68 -3.08
C LYS A 41 -5.01 8.83 -2.70
N THR A 42 -6.13 9.00 -3.41
CA THR A 42 -7.38 8.25 -3.14
C THR A 42 -7.18 6.74 -3.25
N VAL A 43 -6.50 6.28 -4.30
CA VAL A 43 -6.19 4.85 -4.48
C VAL A 43 -5.34 4.31 -3.34
N MET A 44 -4.29 5.06 -2.94
CA MET A 44 -3.41 4.66 -1.86
C MET A 44 -4.15 4.58 -0.52
N ILE A 45 -4.95 5.60 -0.19
CA ILE A 45 -5.75 5.66 1.04
C ILE A 45 -6.73 4.47 1.12
N ASN A 46 -7.45 4.19 0.03
CA ASN A 46 -8.39 3.06 -0.05
C ASN A 46 -7.68 1.70 0.18
N ASN A 47 -6.45 1.54 -0.31
CA ASN A 47 -5.69 0.30 -0.09
C ASN A 47 -5.22 0.17 1.36
N ILE A 48 -4.77 1.27 1.98
CA ILE A 48 -4.38 1.26 3.40
C ILE A 48 -5.59 0.94 4.27
N ASP A 49 -6.74 1.56 4.01
CA ASP A 49 -7.99 1.32 4.74
C ASP A 49 -8.43 -0.15 4.67
N LYS A 50 -8.37 -0.76 3.48
CA LYS A 50 -8.66 -2.19 3.31
C LYS A 50 -7.75 -3.10 4.13
N ILE A 51 -6.46 -2.78 4.21
CA ILE A 51 -5.51 -3.55 5.02
C ILE A 51 -5.88 -3.43 6.49
N ILE A 52 -6.15 -2.22 6.96
CA ILE A 52 -6.58 -1.98 8.34
C ILE A 52 -7.86 -2.75 8.67
N ALA A 53 -8.88 -2.68 7.80
CA ALA A 53 -10.14 -3.38 7.98
C ALA A 53 -9.95 -4.90 8.04
N LEU A 54 -9.08 -5.46 7.21
CA LEU A 54 -8.74 -6.88 7.23
C LEU A 54 -8.08 -7.27 8.55
N VAL A 55 -7.08 -6.49 8.99
CA VAL A 55 -6.34 -6.72 10.24
C VAL A 55 -7.26 -6.67 11.44
N GLU A 56 -8.12 -5.66 11.52
CA GLU A 56 -9.14 -5.55 12.57
C GLU A 56 -10.08 -6.77 12.59
N SER A 57 -10.64 -7.10 11.43
CA SER A 57 -11.62 -8.19 11.30
C SER A 57 -11.03 -9.55 11.69
N ARG A 58 -9.78 -9.82 11.31
CA ARG A 58 -9.12 -11.12 11.53
C ARG A 58 -8.49 -11.23 12.91
N TYR A 59 -7.83 -10.17 13.37
CA TYR A 59 -6.91 -10.24 14.52
C TYR A 59 -7.39 -9.43 15.72
N GLY A 60 -8.38 -8.54 15.57
CA GLY A 60 -8.80 -7.60 16.61
C GLY A 60 -9.26 -8.24 17.92
N LYS A 61 -9.82 -9.46 17.86
CA LYS A 61 -10.23 -10.21 19.06
C LYS A 61 -9.07 -10.81 19.84
N THR A 62 -8.00 -11.21 19.15
CA THR A 62 -6.89 -11.99 19.75
C THR A 62 -5.67 -11.12 20.04
N PHE A 63 -5.41 -10.12 19.19
CA PHE A 63 -4.20 -9.29 19.20
C PHE A 63 -4.57 -7.80 19.20
N SER A 64 -5.50 -7.39 20.06
CA SER A 64 -6.11 -6.06 20.05
C SER A 64 -5.09 -4.91 20.13
N GLU A 65 -4.08 -5.03 20.99
CA GLU A 65 -3.05 -3.99 21.16
C GLU A 65 -2.21 -3.80 19.89
N ASP A 66 -1.76 -4.89 19.29
CA ASP A 66 -0.97 -4.87 18.05
C ASP A 66 -1.80 -4.36 16.86
N VAL A 67 -3.08 -4.73 16.80
CA VAL A 67 -4.02 -4.23 15.80
C VAL A 67 -4.21 -2.72 15.93
N GLU A 68 -4.31 -2.18 17.15
CA GLU A 68 -4.40 -0.73 17.36
C GLU A 68 -3.11 0.01 16.94
N LEU A 69 -1.93 -0.59 17.12
CA LEU A 69 -0.69 -0.02 16.61
C LEU A 69 -0.69 0.07 15.08
N VAL A 70 -1.17 -0.97 14.39
CA VAL A 70 -1.32 -0.96 12.93
C VAL A 70 -2.32 0.09 12.49
N LYS A 71 -3.49 0.18 13.15
CA LYS A 71 -4.52 1.20 12.87
C LYS A 71 -4.00 2.61 13.04
N LYS A 72 -3.33 2.89 14.15
CA LYS A 72 -2.74 4.21 14.42
C LYS A 72 -1.70 4.56 13.36
N SER A 73 -0.82 3.63 13.01
CA SER A 73 0.19 3.83 11.97
C SER A 73 -0.43 4.08 10.60
N GLY A 74 -1.43 3.29 10.23
CA GLY A 74 -2.16 3.45 8.97
C GLY A 74 -2.89 4.79 8.88
N ARG A 75 -3.58 5.23 9.94
CA ARG A 75 -4.22 6.57 10.01
C ARG A 75 -3.20 7.70 9.83
N ASN A 76 -2.08 7.64 10.54
CA ASN A 76 -1.02 8.64 10.41
C ASN A 76 -0.45 8.71 8.99
N ILE A 77 -0.33 7.57 8.30
CA ILE A 77 0.14 7.53 6.90
C ILE A 77 -0.91 8.12 5.97
N ILE A 78 -2.19 7.78 6.15
CA ILE A 78 -3.30 8.37 5.38
C ILE A 78 -3.29 9.89 5.50
N GLU A 79 -3.17 10.44 6.71
CA GLU A 79 -3.10 11.89 6.94
C GLU A 79 -1.94 12.54 6.19
N LYS A 80 -0.77 11.90 6.17
CA LYS A 80 0.39 12.38 5.42
C LYS A 80 0.17 12.33 3.91
N ILE A 81 -0.45 11.26 3.39
CA ILE A 81 -0.79 11.12 1.97
C ILE A 81 -1.80 12.20 1.55
N MET A 82 -2.83 12.47 2.37
CA MET A 82 -3.83 13.50 2.08
C MET A 82 -3.17 14.87 1.89
N ASN A 83 -2.21 15.21 2.77
CA ASN A 83 -1.55 16.50 2.79
C ASN A 83 -0.35 16.62 1.83
N ALA A 84 0.12 15.52 1.24
CA ALA A 84 1.28 15.53 0.34
C ALA A 84 1.06 16.43 -0.89
N GLN A 85 2.01 17.27 -1.25
CA GLN A 85 1.91 18.17 -2.40
C GLN A 85 2.59 17.61 -3.66
N SER A 86 3.27 16.48 -3.53
CA SER A 86 4.02 15.86 -4.62
C SER A 86 4.02 14.34 -4.51
N PHE A 87 4.33 13.68 -5.63
CA PHE A 87 4.53 12.22 -5.65
C PHE A 87 5.74 11.80 -4.81
N ASP A 88 6.77 12.65 -4.75
CA ASP A 88 8.00 12.35 -4.02
C ASP A 88 7.76 12.37 -2.50
N GLU A 89 6.91 13.28 -2.00
CA GLU A 89 6.42 13.27 -0.61
C GLU A 89 5.62 12.01 -0.25
N ILE A 90 4.92 11.42 -1.22
CA ILE A 90 4.24 10.12 -1.00
C ILE A 90 5.26 8.98 -1.03
N ALA A 91 6.24 9.03 -1.93
CA ALA A 91 7.24 7.98 -2.10
C ALA A 91 8.08 7.77 -0.82
N ILE A 92 8.45 8.84 -0.11
CA ILE A 92 9.19 8.73 1.16
C ILE A 92 8.40 8.03 2.28
N LEU A 93 7.07 7.91 2.15
CA LEU A 93 6.23 7.20 3.11
C LEU A 93 6.27 5.68 2.93
N GLU A 94 6.84 5.18 1.83
CA GLU A 94 6.86 3.75 1.52
C GLU A 94 7.57 2.93 2.61
N ASP A 95 8.74 3.39 3.07
CA ASP A 95 9.50 2.70 4.13
C ASP A 95 8.77 2.74 5.48
N VAL A 96 8.09 3.85 5.76
CA VAL A 96 7.25 4.01 6.96
C VAL A 96 6.07 3.04 6.91
N PHE A 97 5.42 2.92 5.75
CA PHE A 97 4.31 1.99 5.54
C PHE A 97 4.76 0.53 5.66
N LYS A 98 5.89 0.17 5.06
CA LYS A 98 6.46 -1.17 5.19
C LYS A 98 6.75 -1.52 6.65
N THR A 99 7.44 -0.63 7.35
CA THR A 99 7.91 -0.87 8.72
C THR A 99 6.77 -0.92 9.72
N ASN A 100 5.79 -0.02 9.60
CA ASN A 100 4.79 0.20 10.65
C ASN A 100 3.41 -0.39 10.33
N VAL A 101 3.17 -0.84 9.09
CA VAL A 101 1.88 -1.46 8.70
C VAL A 101 2.12 -2.86 8.16
N VAL A 102 2.96 -3.00 7.13
CA VAL A 102 3.12 -4.27 6.42
C VAL A 102 3.80 -5.33 7.30
N LEU A 103 4.95 -5.04 7.89
CA LEU A 103 5.67 -6.00 8.73
C LEU A 103 4.88 -6.43 9.97
N PRO A 104 4.25 -5.51 10.74
CA PRO A 104 3.40 -5.91 11.86
C PRO A 104 2.18 -6.75 11.42
N THR A 105 1.58 -6.43 10.27
CA THR A 105 0.49 -7.24 9.70
C THR A 105 0.96 -8.66 9.38
N TYR A 106 2.15 -8.82 8.78
CA TYR A 106 2.74 -10.14 8.55
C TYR A 106 3.00 -10.90 9.85
N ARG A 107 3.49 -10.21 10.89
CA ARG A 107 3.71 -10.81 12.20
C ARG A 107 2.40 -11.37 12.77
N LEU A 108 1.33 -10.57 12.76
CA LEU A 108 -0.01 -10.98 13.20
C LEU A 108 -0.49 -12.23 12.45
N PHE A 109 -0.31 -12.27 11.14
CA PHE A 109 -0.65 -13.45 10.34
C PHE A 109 0.10 -14.70 10.78
N ILE A 110 1.42 -14.59 10.99
CA ILE A 110 2.25 -15.73 11.42
C ILE A 110 1.86 -16.21 12.81
N ASP A 111 1.60 -15.30 13.74
CA ASP A 111 1.27 -15.64 15.12
C ASP A 111 -0.13 -16.26 15.24
N ASP A 112 -1.11 -15.79 14.47
CA ASP A 112 -2.42 -16.41 14.35
C ASP A 112 -2.31 -17.85 13.79
N MET A 113 -1.50 -18.04 12.75
CA MET A 113 -1.24 -19.36 12.16
C MET A 113 -0.56 -20.34 13.14
N LYS A 114 0.38 -19.86 13.97
CA LYS A 114 1.00 -20.69 15.02
C LYS A 114 -0.03 -21.12 16.07
N LYS A 115 -0.91 -20.21 16.48
CA LYS A 115 -1.98 -20.52 17.43
C LYS A 115 -2.93 -21.60 16.90
N LEU A 116 -3.30 -21.52 15.62
CA LEU A 116 -4.11 -22.55 14.97
C LEU A 116 -3.43 -23.93 15.00
N LYS A 117 -2.10 -24.00 14.80
CA LYS A 117 -1.36 -25.27 14.88
C LYS A 117 -1.30 -25.83 16.30
N ILE A 118 -1.23 -24.98 17.33
CA ILE A 118 -1.19 -25.41 18.73
C ILE A 118 -2.56 -25.96 19.18
N ASN A 119 -3.66 -25.42 18.65
CA ASN A 119 -5.02 -25.84 19.00
C ASN A 119 -5.50 -27.15 18.30
N ILE A 120 -4.66 -27.79 17.47
CA ILE A 120 -5.00 -29.06 16.78
C ILE A 120 -4.41 -30.29 17.53
N VAL A 121 -3.86 -30.11 18.74
CA VAL A 121 -3.35 -31.21 19.58
C VAL A 121 -4.25 -31.46 20.77
#